data_AF-A0A946U4E5-F1
#
_entry.id   AF-A0A946U4E5-F1
#
_cell.length_a   1.000
_cell.length_b   1.000
_cell.length_c   1.000
_cell.angle_alpha   90.00
_cell.angle_beta   90.00
_cell.angle_gamma   90.00
#
_symmetry.space_group_name_H-M   'P 1'
#
loop_
_entity.id
_entity.type
_entity.pdbx_description
1 polymer ?
#
loop_
_entity_poly.entity_id
_entity_poly.type
_entity_poly.pdbx_seq_one_letter_code
_entity_poly.pdbx_strand_id
1 'polypeptide(L)'
;TVGTASGGGSNWLEYIHVQQTDSNSGLLYYLELSDNLVSNVWTNTGYTVVGSGPFTNGLDAVTNQISTDSKDQQFIRLKIEQN
;
A
#
# COMPACT_ATOMS: atom_id res chain seq x y z
N THR A 1 8.18 -5.70 7.44
CA THR A 1 7.21 -6.42 6.60
C THR A 1 7.98 -7.45 5.80
N VAL A 2 7.70 -8.73 5.98
CA VAL A 2 8.35 -9.83 5.26
C VAL A 2 7.27 -10.48 4.40
N GLY A 3 7.43 -10.48 3.08
CA GLY A 3 6.56 -11.22 2.17
C GLY A 3 6.84 -12.72 2.28
N THR A 4 5.81 -13.54 2.40
CA THR A 4 5.93 -15.01 2.44
C THR A 4 5.68 -15.59 1.05
N ALA A 5 6.59 -16.45 0.58
CA ALA A 5 6.43 -17.21 -0.65
C ALA A 5 5.59 -18.47 -0.38
N SER A 6 4.51 -18.65 -1.14
CA SER A 6 3.79 -19.94 -1.24
C SER A 6 4.05 -20.51 -2.62
N GLY A 7 4.76 -21.64 -2.68
CA GLY A 7 5.23 -22.23 -3.93
C GLY A 7 4.11 -22.47 -4.94
N GLY A 8 4.28 -21.91 -6.15
CA GLY A 8 3.41 -22.13 -7.31
C GLY A 8 2.36 -21.06 -7.60
N GLY A 9 2.21 -20.04 -6.74
CA GLY A 9 1.33 -18.89 -6.96
C GLY A 9 2.10 -17.57 -7.20
N SER A 10 1.39 -16.51 -7.62
CA SER A 10 1.95 -15.16 -7.65
C SER A 10 2.43 -14.75 -6.25
N ASN A 11 3.61 -14.14 -6.18
CA ASN A 11 4.18 -13.66 -4.93
C ASN A 11 3.75 -12.21 -4.68
N TRP A 12 3.20 -11.97 -3.49
CA TRP A 12 2.68 -10.68 -3.06
C TRP A 12 3.39 -10.17 -1.82
N LEU A 13 3.69 -8.88 -1.81
CA LEU A 13 4.01 -8.13 -0.60
C LEU A 13 2.72 -7.49 -0.08
N GLU A 14 2.39 -7.75 1.19
CA GLU A 14 1.30 -7.07 1.88
C GLU A 14 1.81 -5.83 2.61
N TYR A 15 1.34 -4.65 2.19
CA TYR A 15 1.61 -3.37 2.84
C TYR A 15 0.35 -2.92 3.59
N ILE A 16 0.43 -2.91 4.92
CA ILE A 16 -0.66 -2.51 5.80
C ILE A 16 -0.38 -1.10 6.31
N HIS A 17 -1.34 -0.18 6.13
CA HIS A 17 -1.31 1.14 6.76
C HIS A 17 -2.59 1.38 7.56
N VAL A 18 -2.53 2.33 8.48
CA VAL A 18 -3.71 2.82 9.20
C VAL A 18 -4.23 4.09 8.53
N GLN A 19 -5.54 4.29 8.56
CA GLN A 19 -6.21 5.51 8.11
C GLN A 19 -7.35 5.87 9.07
N GLN A 20 -7.81 7.12 9.06
CA GLN A 20 -8.98 7.52 9.85
C GLN A 20 -10.24 6.77 9.37
N THR A 21 -11.03 6.25 10.30
CA THR A 21 -12.36 5.67 10.00
C THR A 21 -13.37 6.77 9.61
N ASP A 22 -13.16 8.01 10.08
CA ASP A 22 -13.99 9.16 9.69
C ASP A 22 -13.72 9.59 8.25
N SER A 23 -14.68 9.32 7.37
CA SER A 23 -14.66 9.73 5.97
C SER A 23 -14.73 11.25 5.78
N ASN A 24 -15.10 12.01 6.81
CA ASN A 24 -15.10 13.48 6.81
C ASN A 24 -13.85 14.09 7.45
N SER A 25 -12.84 13.28 7.78
CA SER A 25 -11.57 13.78 8.33
C SER A 25 -10.84 14.76 7.39
N GLY A 26 -11.24 14.82 6.12
CA GLY A 26 -10.60 15.65 5.11
C GLY A 26 -9.21 15.12 4.72
N LEU A 27 -8.92 13.84 4.98
CA LEU A 27 -7.65 13.20 4.64
C LEU A 27 -7.85 12.11 3.60
N LEU A 28 -6.97 12.07 2.60
CA LEU A 28 -6.84 11.00 1.63
C LEU A 28 -5.60 10.17 1.91
N TYR A 29 -5.74 8.86 1.80
CA TYR A 29 -4.68 7.88 2.01
C TYR A 29 -4.53 7.03 0.75
N TYR A 30 -3.34 6.99 0.18
CA TYR A 30 -3.04 6.12 -0.97
C TYR A 30 -1.57 5.77 -1.00
N LEU A 31 -1.24 4.68 -1.69
CA LEU A 31 0.14 4.31 -1.93
C LEU A 31 0.62 4.91 -3.24
N GLU A 32 1.89 5.25 -3.27
CA GLU A 32 2.60 5.45 -4.52
C GLU A 32 3.77 4.50 -4.60
N LEU A 33 3.99 4.00 -5.82
CA LEU A 33 5.05 3.07 -6.16
C LEU A 33 6.06 3.75 -7.10
N SER A 34 7.32 3.37 -6.97
CA SER A 34 8.39 3.72 -7.90
C SER A 34 9.28 2.52 -8.13
N ASP A 35 9.91 2.40 -9.29
CA ASP A 35 10.98 1.44 -9.54
C ASP A 35 12.37 2.09 -9.51
N ASN A 36 12.44 3.40 -9.31
CA ASN A 36 13.69 4.14 -9.33
C ASN A 36 13.63 5.43 -8.49
N LEU A 37 14.36 5.45 -7.38
CA LEU A 37 14.46 6.63 -6.53
C LEU A 37 15.27 7.79 -7.14
N VAL A 38 16.14 7.51 -8.13
CA VAL A 38 16.95 8.52 -8.81
C VAL A 38 16.10 9.36 -9.76
N SER A 39 15.20 8.73 -10.54
CA SER A 39 14.28 9.46 -11.40
C SER A 39 13.13 10.11 -10.62
N ASN A 40 12.83 9.60 -9.42
CA ASN A 40 11.80 10.09 -8.52
C ASN A 40 10.40 10.18 -9.18
N VAL A 41 10.13 9.25 -10.12
CA VAL A 41 8.81 9.10 -10.74
C VAL A 41 7.99 8.13 -9.87
N TRP A 42 6.84 8.61 -9.40
CA TRP A 42 5.93 7.88 -8.53
C TRP A 42 4.56 7.76 -9.19
N THR A 43 3.91 6.61 -9.06
CA THR A 43 2.55 6.37 -9.57
C THR A 43 1.66 5.80 -8.48
N ASN A 44 0.38 6.19 -8.47
CA ASN A 44 -0.62 5.63 -7.55
C ASN A 44 -1.22 4.31 -8.07
N THR A 45 -0.45 3.53 -8.82
CA THR A 45 -0.88 2.30 -9.51
C THR A 45 0.09 1.16 -9.22
N GLY A 46 -0.34 -0.08 -9.48
CA GLY A 46 0.49 -1.28 -9.27
C GLY A 46 0.31 -1.96 -7.91
N TYR A 47 -0.70 -1.56 -7.15
CA TYR A 47 -1.15 -2.23 -5.93
C TYR A 47 -2.66 -2.44 -5.95
N THR A 48 -3.15 -3.39 -5.16
CA THR A 48 -4.57 -3.66 -4.98
C THR A 48 -4.92 -3.63 -3.50
N VAL A 49 -5.96 -2.90 -3.11
CA VAL A 49 -6.52 -3.00 -1.75
C VAL A 49 -7.28 -4.32 -1.65
N VAL A 50 -6.85 -5.21 -0.76
CA VAL A 50 -7.46 -6.55 -0.60
C VAL A 50 -8.24 -6.73 0.70
N GLY A 51 -8.12 -5.76 1.60
CA GLY A 51 -8.86 -5.77 2.84
C GLY A 51 -8.79 -4.43 3.56
N SER A 52 -9.82 -4.16 4.33
CA SER A 52 -9.81 -3.13 5.37
C SER A 52 -10.56 -3.65 6.58
N GLY A 53 -10.20 -3.17 7.77
CA GLY A 53 -10.89 -3.54 8.98
C GLY A 53 -10.60 -2.62 10.14
N PRO A 54 -11.46 -2.65 11.18
CA PRO A 54 -11.30 -1.80 12.35
C PRO A 54 -9.94 -1.98 13.02
N PHE A 55 -9.30 -0.87 13.32
CA PHE A 55 -8.13 -0.77 14.17
C PHE A 55 -8.48 0.05 15.43
N THR A 56 -7.55 0.15 16.37
CA THR A 56 -7.79 0.87 17.63
C THR A 56 -7.96 2.38 17.41
N ASN A 57 -8.74 3.04 18.27
CA ASN A 57 -8.88 4.50 18.36
C ASN A 57 -9.45 5.20 17.11
N GLY A 58 -10.47 4.62 16.46
CA GLY A 58 -11.14 5.25 15.31
C GLY A 58 -10.30 5.26 14.03
N LEU A 59 -9.37 4.30 13.94
CA LEU A 59 -8.57 4.04 12.75
C LEU A 59 -9.02 2.73 12.12
N ASP A 60 -8.82 2.60 10.81
CA ASP A 60 -8.93 1.34 10.09
C ASP A 60 -7.56 0.93 9.55
N ALA A 61 -7.27 -0.37 9.60
CA ALA A 61 -6.11 -0.95 8.94
C ALA A 61 -6.50 -1.36 7.51
N VAL A 62 -5.74 -0.91 6.52
CA VAL A 62 -5.94 -1.20 5.09
C VAL A 62 -4.78 -2.04 4.59
N THR A 63 -5.09 -3.21 4.03
CA THR A 63 -4.11 -4.15 3.47
C THR A 63 -4.05 -3.98 1.95
N ASN A 64 -2.85 -3.65 1.46
CA ASN A 64 -2.55 -3.50 0.04
C ASN A 64 -1.64 -4.65 -0.40
N GLN A 65 -1.94 -5.28 -1.53
CA GLN A 65 -1.07 -6.28 -2.16
C GLN A 65 -0.31 -5.66 -3.33
N ILE A 66 0.99 -5.94 -3.37
CA ILE A 66 1.91 -5.49 -4.40
C ILE A 66 2.60 -6.72 -4.98
N SER A 67 2.59 -6.90 -6.30
CA SER A 67 3.23 -8.07 -6.93
C SER A 67 4.74 -7.94 -6.87
N THR A 68 5.39 -8.95 -6.29
CA THR A 68 6.86 -9.05 -6.27
C THR A 68 7.43 -9.75 -7.51
N ASP A 69 6.57 -10.31 -8.36
CA ASP A 69 7.00 -10.98 -9.61
C ASP A 69 7.11 -10.02 -10.79
N SER A 70 6.46 -8.85 -10.71
CA SER A 70 6.29 -7.93 -11.84
C SER A 70 7.51 -7.06 -12.14
N LYS A 71 8.37 -6.80 -11.14
CA LYS A 71 9.52 -5.90 -11.25
C LYS A 71 10.66 -6.39 -10.35
N ASP A 72 11.89 -6.23 -10.79
CA ASP A 72 13.10 -6.60 -10.02
C ASP A 72 13.29 -5.78 -8.74
N GLN A 73 12.80 -4.54 -8.74
CA GLN A 73 12.82 -3.65 -7.58
C GLN A 73 11.60 -2.73 -7.57
N GLN A 74 11.08 -2.47 -6.38
CA GLN A 74 10.01 -1.50 -6.15
C GLN A 74 10.22 -0.78 -4.81
N PHE A 75 9.82 0.47 -4.80
CA PHE A 75 9.79 1.36 -3.65
C PHE A 75 8.35 1.78 -3.40
N ILE A 76 7.98 1.87 -2.14
CA ILE A 76 6.62 2.13 -1.70
C ILE A 76 6.65 3.33 -0.77
N ARG A 77 5.72 4.27 -0.95
CA ARG A 77 5.44 5.31 0.03
C ARG A 77 3.94 5.44 0.27
N LEU A 78 3.57 5.68 1.53
CA LEU A 78 2.22 6.10 1.88
C LEU A 78 2.12 7.62 1.72
N LYS A 79 1.09 8.07 1.01
CA LYS A 79 0.70 9.46 0.91
C LYS A 79 -0.52 9.69 1.78
N ILE A 80 -0.41 10.74 2.60
CA ILE A 80 -1.51 11.26 3.41
C ILE A 80 -1.59 12.74 3.06
N GLU A 81 -2.70 13.16 2.49
CA GLU A 81 -2.90 14.55 2.07
C GLU A 81 -4.31 15.04 2.37
N GLN A 82 -4.44 16.36 2.46
CA GLN A 82 -5.74 16.97 2.69
C GLN A 82 -6.57 16.92 1.40
N ASN A 83 -7.82 16.48 1.52
CA ASN A 83 -8.82 16.53 0.45
C ASN A 83 -9.35 17.96 0.26
#